data_AF-A0A7C3Y2M4-F1
#
_entry.id   AF-A0A7C3Y2M4-F1
#
_cell.length_a   1.000
_cell.length_b   1.000
_cell.length_c   1.000
_cell.angle_alpha   90.00
_cell.angle_beta   90.00
_cell.angle_gamma   90.00
#
_symmetry.space_group_name_H-M   'P 1'
#
loop_
_entity.id
_entity.type
_entity.pdbx_description
1 polymer ?
#
loop_
_entity_poly.entity_id
_entity_poly.type
_entity_poly.pdbx_seq_one_letter_code
_entity_poly.pdbx_strand_id
1 'polypeptide(L)'
;MAMTSAISLLWPEGEAKQNLAPEAAVFDDLHLQEIFAAVCAPVPDFALADWYHAFPGKSMVIRHRQAILRDLLQPSIRSAWTIFTQRMQTLRRQLGRAQKLYHDRQRQRVFLDAIGSYQTIFSSLADALTAAKPRSRALCTVLEGLIHELQAPQRQEM
;
A
#
# COMPACT_ATOMS: atom_id res chain seq x y z
N MET A 1 23.70 10.25 3.27
CA MET A 1 23.45 8.97 3.96
C MET A 1 21.95 8.90 4.26
N ALA A 2 21.12 8.62 3.25
CA ALA A 2 19.69 8.49 3.45
C ALA A 2 19.42 7.03 3.84
N MET A 3 19.24 6.77 5.13
CA MET A 3 18.63 5.52 5.56
C MET A 3 17.19 5.58 5.05
N THR A 4 16.89 4.89 3.96
CA THR A 4 15.52 4.67 3.51
C THR A 4 14.85 3.77 4.53
N SER A 5 14.45 4.36 5.66
CA SER A 5 13.57 3.72 6.62
C SER A 5 12.29 3.39 5.86
N ALA A 6 11.85 2.13 5.90
CA ALA A 6 10.62 1.73 5.25
C ALA A 6 9.47 2.58 5.80
N ILE A 7 8.90 3.47 4.98
CA ILE A 7 7.77 4.32 5.39
C ILE A 7 6.60 3.39 5.68
N SER A 8 6.24 3.28 6.97
CA SER A 8 5.08 2.52 7.40
C SER A 8 3.84 3.40 7.35
N LEU A 9 2.83 2.98 6.59
CA LEU A 9 1.51 3.61 6.63
C LEU A 9 0.74 3.27 7.92
N LEU A 10 1.06 2.20 8.63
CA LEU A 10 0.23 1.74 9.76
C LEU A 10 0.82 2.03 11.13
N TRP A 11 2.07 2.49 11.16
CA TRP A 11 2.82 2.78 12.36
C TRP A 11 3.49 4.14 12.22
N PRO A 12 3.34 5.03 13.21
CA PRO A 12 4.06 6.28 13.21
C PRO A 12 5.56 6.02 13.33
N GLU A 13 6.34 6.97 12.83
CA GLU A 13 7.80 6.92 12.88
C GLU A 13 8.30 6.76 14.33
N GLY A 14 9.24 5.83 14.54
CA GLY A 14 9.79 5.53 15.86
C GLY A 14 8.95 4.58 16.71
N GLU A 15 7.77 4.16 16.26
CA GLU A 15 6.97 3.13 16.95
C GLU A 15 7.22 1.74 16.35
N ALA A 16 7.62 0.80 17.20
CA ALA A 16 7.68 -0.61 16.82
C ALA A 16 6.27 -1.16 16.62
N LYS A 17 6.13 -2.16 15.73
CA LYS A 17 4.89 -2.92 15.57
C LYS A 17 4.57 -3.66 16.87
N GLN A 18 3.83 -3.01 17.77
CA GLN A 18 3.35 -3.58 19.02
C GLN A 18 1.88 -3.93 18.84
N ASN A 19 1.65 -5.21 18.56
CA ASN A 19 0.32 -5.77 18.49
C ASN A 19 0.05 -6.47 19.81
N LEU A 20 -0.89 -5.91 20.58
CA LEU A 20 -1.50 -6.68 21.66
C LEU A 20 -2.45 -7.67 20.99
N ALA A 21 -2.36 -8.94 21.40
CA ALA A 21 -3.40 -9.91 21.12
C ALA A 21 -4.47 -9.73 22.21
N PRO A 22 -5.64 -9.16 21.90
CA PRO A 22 -6.74 -9.14 22.86
C PRO A 22 -7.17 -10.57 23.14
N GLU A 23 -7.83 -10.78 24.27
CA GLU A 23 -8.48 -12.05 24.54
C GLU A 23 -9.55 -12.36 23.48
N ALA A 24 -9.59 -13.60 23.00
CA ALA A 24 -10.49 -14.03 21.92
C ALA A 24 -11.96 -13.71 22.23
N ALA A 25 -12.36 -13.81 23.51
CA ALA A 25 -13.71 -13.53 23.98
C ALA A 25 -14.23 -12.12 23.60
N VAL A 26 -13.34 -11.12 23.50
CA VAL A 26 -13.73 -9.75 23.13
C VAL A 26 -14.23 -9.66 21.68
N PHE A 27 -13.65 -10.46 20.78
CA PHE A 27 -14.05 -10.45 19.37
C PHE A 27 -15.37 -11.16 19.14
N ASP A 28 -15.63 -12.21 19.93
CA ASP A 28 -16.85 -13.00 19.85
C ASP A 28 -18.04 -12.22 20.42
N ASP A 29 -17.87 -11.58 21.59
CA ASP A 29 -18.91 -10.75 22.23
C ASP A 29 -19.36 -9.58 21.34
N LEU A 30 -18.41 -8.94 20.65
CA LEU A 30 -18.68 -7.83 19.74
C LEU A 30 -19.02 -8.27 18.30
N HIS A 31 -19.14 -9.57 18.04
CA HIS A 31 -19.36 -10.16 16.71
C HIS A 31 -18.38 -9.63 15.64
N LEU A 32 -17.15 -9.25 16.03
CA LEU A 32 -16.15 -8.68 15.12
C LEU A 32 -15.59 -9.72 14.15
N GLN A 33 -15.64 -11.01 14.52
CA GLN A 33 -15.27 -12.14 13.67
C GLN A 33 -16.03 -12.10 12.33
N GLU A 34 -17.35 -11.90 12.38
CA GLU A 34 -18.22 -11.87 11.19
C GLU A 34 -17.91 -10.67 10.31
N ILE A 35 -17.66 -9.51 10.93
CA ILE A 35 -17.28 -8.29 10.22
C ILE A 35 -15.94 -8.47 9.52
N PHE A 36 -14.93 -9.02 10.22
CA PHE A 36 -13.61 -9.24 9.62
C PHE A 36 -13.67 -10.27 8.50
N ALA A 37 -14.43 -11.36 8.66
CA ALA A 37 -14.64 -12.34 7.60
C ALA A 37 -15.27 -11.70 6.36
N ALA A 38 -16.33 -10.89 6.54
CA ALA A 38 -17.00 -10.20 5.42
C ALA A 38 -16.09 -9.18 4.73
N VAL A 39 -15.27 -8.44 5.49
CA VAL A 39 -14.34 -7.44 4.95
C VAL A 39 -13.13 -8.07 4.25
N CYS A 40 -12.65 -9.22 4.73
CA CYS A 40 -11.49 -9.91 4.16
C CYS A 40 -11.83 -10.80 2.97
N ALA A 41 -13.06 -11.32 2.86
CA ALA A 41 -13.50 -12.22 1.79
C ALA A 41 -13.18 -11.74 0.36
N PRO A 42 -13.27 -10.44 0.01
CA PRO A 42 -12.97 -9.95 -1.35
C PRO A 42 -11.47 -9.97 -1.71
N VAL A 43 -10.57 -10.14 -0.74
CA VAL A 43 -9.12 -9.98 -0.91
C VAL A 43 -8.33 -11.09 -0.16
N PRO A 44 -8.59 -12.37 -0.46
CA PRO A 44 -8.06 -13.51 0.30
C PRO A 44 -6.53 -13.63 0.21
N ASP A 45 -5.93 -13.10 -0.86
CA ASP A 45 -4.48 -13.11 -1.08
C ASP A 45 -3.71 -12.27 -0.07
N PHE A 46 -4.40 -11.37 0.65
CA PHE A 46 -3.82 -10.58 1.70
C PHE A 46 -4.22 -11.19 3.04
N ALA A 47 -3.24 -11.56 3.86
CA ALA A 47 -3.45 -12.03 5.24
C ALA A 47 -3.93 -10.88 6.16
N LEU A 48 -5.04 -10.21 5.80
CA LEU A 48 -5.60 -9.06 6.48
C LEU A 48 -6.22 -9.43 7.82
N ALA A 49 -6.69 -10.67 7.98
CA ALA A 49 -7.23 -11.16 9.24
C ALA A 49 -6.23 -10.95 10.40
N ASP A 50 -4.95 -11.29 10.19
CA ASP A 50 -3.89 -11.10 11.18
C ASP A 50 -3.70 -9.62 11.58
N TRP A 51 -4.05 -8.68 10.70
CA TRP A 51 -4.00 -7.25 10.99
C TRP A 51 -5.19 -6.77 11.81
N TYR A 52 -6.37 -7.38 11.66
CA TYR A 52 -7.57 -7.02 12.42
C TYR A 52 -7.55 -7.58 13.85
N HIS A 53 -6.90 -8.72 14.07
CA HIS A 53 -6.69 -9.28 15.42
C HIS A 53 -5.55 -8.58 16.20
N ALA A 54 -4.79 -7.71 15.53
CA ALA A 54 -3.66 -6.99 16.08
C ALA A 54 -4.05 -5.59 16.60
N PHE A 55 -4.35 -5.47 17.90
CA PHE A 55 -4.71 -4.18 18.48
C PHE A 55 -3.48 -3.32 18.81
N PRO A 56 -3.45 -2.05 18.38
CA PRO A 56 -2.41 -1.13 18.77
C PRO A 56 -2.53 -0.78 20.25
N GLY A 57 -1.52 -1.09 21.06
CA GLY A 57 -1.52 -0.82 22.51
C GLY A 57 -1.37 0.64 22.93
N LYS A 58 -1.28 1.57 21.97
CA LYS A 58 -1.06 3.01 22.23
C LYS A 58 -2.08 3.86 21.48
N SER A 59 -2.72 4.78 22.20
CA SER A 59 -3.72 5.69 21.62
C SER A 59 -3.19 6.56 20.48
N MET A 60 -1.90 6.88 20.50
CA MET A 60 -1.23 7.61 19.41
C MET A 60 -1.24 6.84 18.09
N VAL A 61 -1.04 5.52 18.11
CA VAL A 61 -1.09 4.66 16.91
C VAL A 61 -2.52 4.59 16.38
N ILE A 62 -3.52 4.52 17.27
CA ILE A 62 -4.94 4.56 16.87
C ILE A 62 -5.24 5.87 16.14
N ARG A 63 -4.86 7.02 16.72
CA ARG A 63 -5.05 8.33 16.09
C ARG A 63 -4.32 8.46 14.75
N HIS A 64 -3.13 7.88 14.65
CA HIS A 64 -2.36 7.84 13.41
C HIS A 64 -3.11 7.07 12.31
N ARG A 65 -3.59 5.85 12.60
CA ARG A 65 -4.39 5.05 11.64
C ARG A 65 -5.70 5.75 11.27
N GLN A 66 -6.40 6.36 12.24
CA GLN A 66 -7.62 7.13 11.99
C GLN A 66 -7.40 8.37 11.12
N ALA A 67 -6.25 9.05 11.23
CA ALA A 67 -5.91 10.16 10.34
C ALA A 67 -5.79 9.69 8.89
N ILE A 68 -5.16 8.54 8.67
CA ILE A 68 -4.98 7.96 7.33
C ILE A 68 -6.31 7.49 6.77
N LEU A 69 -7.12 6.79 7.56
CA LEU A 69 -8.45 6.35 7.13
C LEU A 69 -9.33 7.54 6.73
N ARG A 70 -9.26 8.67 7.45
CA ARG A 70 -9.98 9.90 7.07
C ARG A 70 -9.58 10.42 5.68
N ASP A 71 -8.28 10.45 5.38
CA ASP A 71 -7.82 10.82 4.04
C ASP A 71 -8.22 9.77 2.99
N LEU A 72 -8.11 8.48 3.29
CA LEU A 72 -8.49 7.39 2.37
C LEU A 72 -9.99 7.37 2.06
N LEU A 73 -10.82 7.95 2.93
CA LEU A 73 -12.26 8.12 2.68
C LEU A 73 -12.56 9.32 1.76
N GLN A 74 -11.61 10.23 1.53
CA GLN A 74 -11.78 11.30 0.55
C GLN A 74 -11.92 10.70 -0.86
N PRO A 75 -12.97 11.04 -1.64
CA PRO A 75 -13.23 10.38 -2.92
C PRO A 75 -12.07 10.43 -3.92
N SER A 76 -11.36 11.55 -4.00
CA SER A 76 -10.20 11.72 -4.89
C SER A 76 -9.04 10.80 -4.50
N ILE A 77 -8.70 10.73 -3.21
CA ILE A 77 -7.64 9.87 -2.68
C ILE A 77 -8.03 8.41 -2.85
N ARG A 78 -9.26 8.04 -2.50
CA ARG A 78 -9.79 6.68 -2.68
C ARG A 78 -9.70 6.22 -4.14
N SER A 79 -10.10 7.08 -5.07
CA SER A 79 -10.04 6.80 -6.50
C SER A 79 -8.60 6.59 -6.97
N ALA A 80 -7.67 7.47 -6.55
CA ALA A 80 -6.25 7.35 -6.87
C ALA A 80 -5.66 6.00 -6.43
N TRP A 81 -5.91 5.59 -5.18
CA TRP A 81 -5.46 4.29 -4.66
C TRP A 81 -6.13 3.10 -5.35
N THR A 82 -7.42 3.22 -5.69
CA THR A 82 -8.14 2.17 -6.42
C THR A 82 -7.54 1.95 -7.81
N ILE A 83 -7.30 3.04 -8.56
CA ILE A 83 -6.67 2.96 -9.89
C ILE A 83 -5.25 2.40 -9.78
N PHE A 84 -4.46 2.87 -8.81
CA PHE A 84 -3.11 2.37 -8.56
C PHE A 84 -3.09 0.87 -8.29
N THR A 85 -3.93 0.39 -7.36
CA THR A 85 -3.99 -1.04 -7.00
C THR A 85 -4.42 -1.90 -8.18
N GLN A 86 -5.41 -1.48 -8.96
CA GLN A 86 -5.86 -2.18 -10.17
C GLN A 86 -4.75 -2.27 -11.24
N ARG A 87 -4.01 -1.18 -11.46
CA ARG A 87 -2.88 -1.16 -12.40
C ARG A 87 -1.73 -2.04 -11.92
N MET A 88 -1.38 -2.00 -10.63
CA MET A 88 -0.36 -2.86 -10.04
C MET A 88 -0.73 -4.35 -10.10
N GLN A 89 -1.99 -4.70 -9.84
CA GLN A 89 -2.48 -6.08 -10.02
C GLN A 89 -2.36 -6.53 -11.48
N THR A 90 -2.71 -5.66 -12.43
CA THR A 90 -2.60 -5.95 -13.87
C THR A 90 -1.16 -6.17 -14.28
N LEU A 91 -0.25 -5.32 -13.81
CA LEU A 91 1.19 -5.43 -14.04
C LEU A 91 1.75 -6.76 -13.48
N ARG A 92 1.40 -7.12 -12.24
CA ARG A 92 1.80 -8.40 -11.62
C ARG A 92 1.28 -9.60 -12.42
N ARG A 93 0.03 -9.57 -12.90
CA ARG A 93 -0.53 -10.62 -13.75
C ARG A 93 0.21 -10.74 -15.08
N GLN A 94 0.55 -9.61 -15.72
CA GLN A 94 1.32 -9.60 -16.97
C GLN A 94 2.72 -10.21 -16.77
N LEU A 95 3.44 -9.80 -15.72
CA LEU A 95 4.74 -10.35 -15.35
C LEU A 95 4.66 -11.86 -15.03
N GLY A 96 3.66 -12.29 -14.26
CA GLY A 96 3.45 -13.71 -13.96
C GLY A 96 3.12 -14.56 -15.19
N ARG A 97 2.40 -14.00 -16.17
CA ARG A 97 2.18 -14.66 -17.48
C ARG A 97 3.46 -14.71 -18.30
N ALA A 98 4.28 -13.65 -18.27
CA ALA A 98 5.52 -13.57 -19.01
C ALA A 98 6.51 -14.68 -18.61
N GLN A 99 6.58 -15.01 -17.31
CA GLN A 99 7.42 -16.10 -16.81
C GLN A 99 7.08 -17.48 -17.40
N LYS A 100 5.85 -17.65 -17.91
CA LYS A 100 5.38 -18.90 -18.54
C LYS A 100 5.59 -18.95 -20.06
N LEU A 101 6.11 -17.90 -20.67
CA LEU A 101 6.35 -17.87 -22.11
C LEU A 101 7.60 -18.69 -22.49
N TYR A 102 7.48 -19.44 -23.57
CA TYR A 102 8.55 -20.31 -24.08
C TYR A 102 9.68 -19.52 -24.77
N HIS A 103 9.38 -18.36 -25.37
CA HIS A 103 10.36 -17.59 -26.16
C HIS A 103 10.98 -16.43 -25.38
N ASP A 104 12.30 -16.46 -25.24
CA ASP A 104 13.09 -15.48 -24.48
C ASP A 104 12.87 -14.03 -24.89
N ARG A 105 12.83 -13.75 -26.19
CA ARG A 105 12.62 -12.38 -26.72
C ARG A 105 11.24 -11.83 -26.34
N GLN A 106 10.23 -12.68 -26.31
CA GLN A 106 8.88 -12.28 -25.92
C GLN A 106 8.81 -11.95 -24.43
N ARG A 107 9.52 -12.73 -23.58
CA ARG A 107 9.65 -12.42 -22.15
C ARG A 107 10.33 -11.09 -21.90
N GLN A 108 11.45 -10.83 -22.60
CA GLN A 108 12.19 -9.59 -22.49
C GLN A 108 11.34 -8.37 -22.87
N ARG A 109 10.55 -8.48 -23.95
CA ARG A 109 9.62 -7.42 -24.36
C ARG A 109 8.58 -7.13 -23.27
N VAL A 110 7.91 -8.16 -22.75
CA VAL A 110 6.89 -7.98 -21.69
C VAL A 110 7.50 -7.37 -20.43
N PHE A 111 8.74 -7.75 -20.10
CA PHE A 111 9.46 -7.16 -18.97
C PHE A 111 9.76 -5.67 -19.18
N LEU A 112 10.24 -5.28 -20.36
CA LEU A 112 10.49 -3.86 -20.68
C LEU A 112 9.20 -3.03 -20.67
N ASP A 113 8.11 -3.55 -21.26
CA ASP A 113 6.79 -2.90 -21.24
C ASP A 113 6.28 -2.73 -19.79
N ALA A 114 6.58 -3.71 -18.92
CA ALA A 114 6.24 -3.65 -17.51
C ALA A 114 7.03 -2.58 -16.75
N ILE A 115 8.32 -2.40 -17.04
CA ILE A 115 9.12 -1.31 -16.45
C ILE A 115 8.55 0.06 -16.84
N GLY A 116 8.23 0.26 -18.12
CA GLY A 116 7.61 1.51 -18.58
C GLY A 116 6.28 1.78 -17.87
N SER A 117 5.44 0.75 -17.76
CA SER A 117 4.16 0.83 -17.03
C SER A 117 4.35 1.15 -15.55
N TYR A 118 5.38 0.62 -14.91
CA TYR A 118 5.67 0.87 -13.49
C TYR A 118 5.87 2.37 -13.22
N GLN A 119 6.74 3.04 -13.99
CA GLN A 119 6.96 4.48 -13.83
C GLN A 119 5.67 5.28 -14.02
N THR A 120 4.91 5.00 -15.08
CA THR A 120 3.63 5.69 -15.35
C THR A 120 2.62 5.51 -14.21
N ILE A 121 2.56 4.32 -13.60
CA ILE A 121 1.66 4.04 -12.46
C ILE A 121 2.03 4.91 -11.26
N PHE A 122 3.32 4.99 -10.91
CA PHE A 122 3.78 5.78 -9.78
C PHE A 122 3.65 7.29 -10.01
N SER A 123 4.00 7.78 -11.22
CA SER A 123 3.78 9.19 -11.58
C SER A 123 2.29 9.55 -11.51
N SER A 124 1.40 8.72 -12.05
CA SER A 124 -0.05 8.95 -11.98
C SER A 124 -0.56 9.01 -10.54
N LEU A 125 -0.02 8.17 -9.65
CA LEU A 125 -0.38 8.20 -8.22
C LEU A 125 0.12 9.48 -7.55
N ALA A 126 1.38 9.87 -7.79
CA ALA A 126 1.96 11.07 -7.22
C ALA A 126 1.20 12.34 -7.66
N ASP A 127 0.85 12.44 -8.94
CA ASP A 127 0.06 13.56 -9.48
C ASP A 127 -1.33 13.62 -8.85
N ALA A 128 -2.01 12.48 -8.75
CA ALA A 128 -3.34 12.40 -8.17
C ALA A 128 -3.35 12.75 -6.67
N LEU A 129 -2.35 12.29 -5.90
CA LEU A 129 -2.21 12.62 -4.48
C LEU A 129 -1.83 14.09 -4.27
N THR A 130 -0.95 14.64 -5.11
CA THR A 130 -0.59 16.06 -5.09
C THR A 130 -1.82 16.94 -5.30
N ALA A 131 -2.67 16.60 -6.28
CA ALA A 131 -3.91 17.30 -6.54
C ALA A 131 -4.93 17.16 -5.38
N ALA A 132 -4.98 15.98 -4.75
CA ALA A 132 -5.93 15.69 -3.68
C ALA A 132 -5.58 16.30 -2.31
N LYS A 133 -4.30 16.67 -2.09
CA LYS A 133 -3.78 17.32 -0.87
C LYS A 133 -4.13 16.55 0.42
N PRO A 134 -3.54 15.37 0.65
CA PRO A 134 -3.75 14.62 1.89
C PRO A 134 -3.38 15.46 3.12
N ARG A 135 -3.98 15.16 4.26
CA ARG A 135 -3.77 15.89 5.53
C ARG A 135 -3.04 15.05 6.57
N SER A 136 -3.10 13.73 6.46
CA SER A 136 -2.41 12.81 7.33
C SER A 136 -0.92 12.84 7.05
N ARG A 137 -0.13 12.97 8.12
CA ARG A 137 1.34 12.98 8.04
C ARG A 137 1.88 11.79 7.25
N ALA A 138 1.34 10.60 7.45
CA ALA A 138 1.80 9.41 6.76
C ALA A 138 1.63 9.49 5.24
N LEU A 139 0.47 9.96 4.75
CA LEU A 139 0.27 10.11 3.31
C LEU A 139 1.09 11.26 2.72
N CYS A 140 1.32 12.35 3.47
CA CYS A 140 2.27 13.39 3.06
C CYS A 140 3.69 12.84 2.93
N THR A 141 4.18 12.08 3.92
CA THR A 141 5.51 11.46 3.88
C THR A 141 5.63 10.45 2.73
N VAL A 142 4.59 9.67 2.45
CA VAL A 142 4.56 8.80 1.26
C VAL A 142 4.61 9.61 -0.02
N LEU A 143 3.83 10.68 -0.14
CA LEU A 143 3.84 11.55 -1.32
C LEU A 143 5.21 12.20 -1.53
N GLU A 144 5.81 12.74 -0.48
CA GLU A 144 7.16 13.32 -0.51
C GLU A 144 8.20 12.28 -0.97
N GLY A 145 8.15 11.07 -0.41
CA GLY A 145 9.03 9.98 -0.83
C GLY A 145 8.82 9.57 -2.28
N LEU A 146 7.57 9.50 -2.74
CA LEU A 146 7.24 9.20 -4.15
C LEU A 146 7.79 10.26 -5.10
N ILE A 147 7.60 11.54 -4.78
CA ILE A 147 8.11 12.66 -5.58
C ILE A 147 9.64 12.60 -5.64
N HIS A 148 10.29 12.36 -4.50
CA HIS A 148 11.74 12.22 -4.43
C HIS A 148 12.27 11.09 -5.33
N GLU A 149 11.67 9.89 -5.27
CA GLU A 149 12.08 8.76 -6.10
C GLU A 149 11.82 8.97 -7.60
N LEU A 150 10.76 9.71 -7.96
CA LEU A 150 10.46 10.04 -9.35
C LEU A 150 11.37 11.13 -9.93
N GLN A 151 11.93 11.99 -9.08
CA GLN A 151 12.88 13.05 -9.48
C GLN A 151 14.33 12.60 -9.42
N ALA A 152 14.63 11.54 -8.67
CA ALA A 152 15.96 10.97 -8.62
C ALA A 152 16.37 10.54 -10.04
N PRO A 153 17.51 11.01 -10.57
CA PRO A 153 18.01 10.51 -11.85
C PRO A 153 18.13 9.00 -11.74
N GLN A 154 17.62 8.27 -12.75
CA GLN A 154 17.70 6.81 -12.83
C GLN A 154 19.13 6.42 -12.47
N ARG A 155 19.36 5.92 -11.26
CA ARG A 155 20.67 5.48 -10.84
C ARG A 155 21.03 4.37 -11.81
N GLN A 156 22.03 4.67 -12.63
CA GLN A 156 22.59 3.78 -13.62
C GLN A 156 22.97 2.49 -12.89
N GLU A 157 22.16 1.45 -13.05
CA GLU A 157 22.63 0.10 -12.81
C GLU A 157 22.88 -0.51 -14.19
N MET A 158 24.18 -0.55 -14.48
CA MET A 158 24.86 -1.35 -15.49
C MET A 158 24.68 -2.84 -15.22
#